data_AF-A0AAJ7E2W9-F1
#
_entry.id   AF-A0AAJ7E2W9-F1
#
_cell.length_a   1.000
_cell.length_b   1.000
_cell.length_c   1.000
_cell.angle_alpha   90.00
_cell.angle_beta   90.00
_cell.angle_gamma   90.00
#
_symmetry.space_group_name_H-M   'P 1'
#
loop_
_entity.id
_entity.type
_entity.pdbx_description
1 polymer ?
#
loop_
_entity_poly.entity_id
_entity_poly.type
_entity_poly.pdbx_seq_one_letter_code
_entity_poly.pdbx_strand_id
1 'polypeptide(L)'
;MDKVLEGLLDPLSPYTSACDAAVGLQNKFEELVLADKKLYAMACKAYTSWVRFYSSYPHEMREVFNRKELHLGHYAKSFALRDPPQKIGGTGKLIREREDAQRSRPRHQNRLSNQRPDGVPVKRPEAKRLQNFGSGILKNVRMLNTSEYDSGLQPRKKPKKS
;
A
#
# COMPACT_ATOMS: atom_id res chain seq x y z
N MET A 1 11.16 -6.74 -27.41
CA MET A 1 12.14 -5.85 -26.73
C MET A 1 13.33 -5.63 -27.64
N ASP A 2 13.78 -6.70 -28.31
CA ASP A 2 14.91 -6.70 -29.24
C ASP A 2 14.80 -5.65 -30.34
N LYS A 3 13.65 -5.52 -31.01
CA LYS A 3 13.43 -4.46 -32.04
C LYS A 3 13.68 -3.02 -31.55
N VAL A 4 13.41 -2.73 -30.26
CA VAL A 4 13.64 -1.39 -29.69
C VAL A 4 15.11 -1.20 -29.38
N LEU A 5 15.78 -2.25 -28.89
CA LEU A 5 17.21 -2.25 -28.60
C LEU A 5 18.05 -2.24 -29.90
N GLU A 6 17.58 -2.91 -30.95
CA GLU A 6 18.13 -2.85 -32.30
C GLU A 6 18.04 -1.45 -32.90
N GLY A 7 16.96 -0.72 -32.63
CA GLY A 7 16.85 0.70 -32.99
C GLY A 7 17.83 1.62 -32.24
N LEU A 8 18.48 1.14 -31.18
CA LEU A 8 19.55 1.86 -30.48
C LEU A 8 20.95 1.46 -30.99
N LEU A 9 21.05 0.44 -31.85
CA LEU A 9 22.29 -0.09 -32.43
C LEU A 9 22.59 0.54 -33.80
N ASP A 10 22.36 1.85 -33.93
CA ASP A 10 22.76 2.58 -35.14
C ASP A 10 24.29 2.47 -35.36
N PRO A 11 24.79 2.56 -36.60
CA PRO A 11 26.22 2.46 -36.90
C PRO A 11 27.11 3.50 -36.17
N LEU A 12 26.49 4.57 -35.67
CA LEU A 12 27.12 5.63 -34.89
C LEU A 12 26.86 5.50 -33.38
N SER A 13 26.11 4.48 -32.96
CA SER A 13 25.81 4.24 -31.56
C SER A 13 27.06 3.75 -30.83
N PRO A 14 27.23 4.11 -29.54
CA PRO A 14 28.36 3.64 -28.75
C PRO A 14 28.22 2.17 -28.31
N TYR A 15 27.12 1.49 -28.65
CA TYR A 15 26.77 0.18 -28.12
C TYR A 15 27.14 -0.93 -29.11
N THR A 16 27.80 -1.98 -28.62
CA THR A 16 28.27 -3.08 -29.48
C THR A 16 27.25 -4.23 -29.57
N SER A 17 26.35 -4.34 -28.59
CA SER A 17 25.36 -5.42 -28.52
C SER A 17 24.04 -4.95 -27.91
N ALA A 18 22.95 -5.68 -28.13
CA ALA A 18 21.65 -5.36 -27.54
C ALA A 18 21.67 -5.36 -26.00
N CYS A 19 22.48 -6.24 -25.39
CA CYS A 19 22.70 -6.26 -23.95
C CYS A 19 23.38 -4.97 -23.47
N ASP A 20 24.43 -4.54 -24.18
CA ASP A 20 25.16 -3.32 -23.89
C ASP A 20 24.27 -2.07 -24.05
N ALA A 21 23.44 -2.03 -25.09
CA ALA A 21 22.42 -0.99 -25.27
C ALA A 21 21.40 -0.96 -24.12
N ALA A 22 20.94 -2.13 -23.65
CA ALA A 22 20.01 -2.23 -22.52
C ALA A 22 20.65 -1.72 -21.21
N VAL A 23 21.92 -2.07 -20.96
CA VAL A 23 22.68 -1.59 -19.81
C VAL A 23 22.89 -0.08 -19.89
N GLY A 24 23.25 0.44 -21.06
CA GLY A 24 23.40 1.87 -21.31
C GLY A 24 22.10 2.64 -21.07
N LEU A 25 20.97 2.12 -21.55
CA LEU A 25 19.65 2.69 -21.32
C LEU A 25 19.28 2.71 -19.84
N GLN A 26 19.50 1.60 -19.14
CA GLN A 26 19.26 1.50 -17.70
C GLN A 26 20.10 2.53 -16.92
N ASN A 27 21.39 2.65 -17.23
CA ASN A 27 22.28 3.61 -16.59
C ASN A 27 21.80 5.05 -16.80
N LYS A 28 21.34 5.37 -18.02
CA LYS A 28 20.79 6.70 -18.35
C LYS A 28 19.54 7.02 -17.54
N PHE A 29 18.62 6.07 -17.36
CA PHE A 29 17.46 6.28 -16.48
C PHE A 29 17.87 6.49 -15.02
N GLU A 30 18.81 5.69 -14.52
CA GLU A 30 19.31 5.84 -13.15
C GLU A 30 20.00 7.20 -12.92
N GLU A 31 20.76 7.70 -13.90
CA GLU A 31 21.37 9.03 -13.85
C GLU A 31 20.33 10.14 -13.84
N LEU A 32 19.30 10.06 -14.69
CA LEU A 32 18.21 11.05 -14.73
C LEU A 32 17.45 11.11 -13.41
N VAL A 33 17.14 9.94 -12.82
CA VAL A 33 16.47 9.86 -11.52
C VAL A 33 17.38 10.38 -10.41
N LEU A 34 18.68 10.10 -10.45
CA LEU A 34 19.64 10.58 -9.45
C LEU A 34 19.86 12.11 -9.53
N ALA A 35 19.84 12.67 -10.74
CA ALA A 35 20.03 14.10 -10.97
C ALA A 35 18.85 14.95 -10.47
N ASP A 36 17.61 14.49 -10.65
CA ASP A 36 16.41 15.23 -10.20
C ASP A 36 15.80 14.64 -8.91
N LYS A 37 15.91 15.41 -7.82
CA LYS A 37 15.34 15.07 -6.51
C LYS A 37 13.82 14.84 -6.55
N LYS A 38 13.08 15.51 -7.44
CA LYS A 38 11.63 15.31 -7.59
C LYS A 38 11.33 13.97 -8.25
N LEU A 39 12.05 13.63 -9.33
CA LEU A 39 11.94 12.31 -9.98
C LEU A 39 12.32 11.19 -9.00
N TYR A 40 13.42 11.34 -8.28
CA TYR A 40 13.83 10.39 -7.24
C TYR A 40 12.73 10.19 -6.17
N ALA A 41 12.13 11.26 -5.69
CA ALA A 41 11.05 11.18 -4.71
C ALA A 41 9.81 10.46 -5.28
N MET A 42 9.47 10.67 -6.55
CA MET A 42 8.38 9.96 -7.22
C MET A 42 8.70 8.48 -7.42
N ALA A 43 9.92 8.15 -7.84
CA ALA A 43 10.38 6.77 -7.99
C ALA A 43 10.33 6.00 -6.66
N CYS A 44 10.80 6.61 -5.56
CA CYS A 44 10.69 6.04 -4.20
C CYS A 44 9.23 5.78 -3.79
N LYS A 45 8.32 6.71 -4.12
CA LYS A 45 6.88 6.56 -3.85
C LYS A 45 6.27 5.43 -4.67
N ALA A 46 6.57 5.37 -5.98
CA ALA A 46 6.10 4.34 -6.89
C ALA A 46 6.54 2.94 -6.43
N TYR A 47 7.83 2.78 -6.12
CA TYR A 47 8.36 1.53 -5.55
C TYR A 47 7.63 1.14 -4.27
N THR A 48 7.44 2.09 -3.34
CA THR A 48 6.74 1.82 -2.07
C THR A 48 5.29 1.39 -2.28
N SER A 49 4.58 2.01 -3.23
CA SER A 49 3.22 1.58 -3.58
C SER A 49 3.18 0.20 -4.20
N TRP A 50 4.16 -0.13 -5.06
CA TRP A 50 4.27 -1.44 -5.68
C TRP A 50 4.56 -2.54 -4.66
N VAL A 51 5.47 -2.31 -3.71
CA VAL A 51 5.74 -3.27 -2.62
C VAL A 51 4.49 -3.54 -1.78
N ARG A 52 3.69 -2.49 -1.50
CA ARG A 52 2.41 -2.62 -0.77
C ARG A 52 1.39 -3.42 -1.57
N PHE A 53 1.26 -3.12 -2.86
CA PHE A 53 0.39 -3.84 -3.78
C PHE A 53 0.78 -5.33 -3.85
N TYR A 54 2.04 -5.65 -4.10
CA TYR A 54 2.52 -7.03 -4.15
C TYR A 54 2.29 -7.75 -2.80
N SER A 55 2.38 -7.01 -1.70
CA SER A 55 2.13 -7.57 -0.38
C SER A 55 0.65 -7.80 -0.04
N SER A 56 -0.27 -7.27 -0.86
CA SER A 56 -1.71 -7.37 -0.65
C SER A 56 -2.33 -8.69 -1.10
N TYR A 57 -1.59 -9.51 -1.86
CA TYR A 57 -2.10 -10.78 -2.35
C TYR A 57 -2.55 -11.71 -1.20
N PRO A 58 -3.71 -12.39 -1.37
CA PRO A 58 -4.24 -13.29 -0.36
C PRO A 58 -3.35 -14.52 -0.17
N HIS A 59 -3.55 -15.25 0.92
CA HIS A 59 -2.76 -16.44 1.22
C HIS A 59 -2.85 -17.50 0.11
N GLU A 60 -4.04 -17.68 -0.45
CA GLU A 60 -4.33 -18.67 -1.50
C GLU A 60 -3.48 -18.47 -2.76
N MET A 61 -3.06 -17.24 -3.06
CA MET A 61 -2.23 -16.95 -4.23
C MET A 61 -0.73 -16.99 -3.96
N ARG A 62 -0.28 -17.40 -2.76
CA ARG A 62 1.15 -17.40 -2.39
C ARG A 62 1.99 -18.43 -3.13
N GLU A 63 1.36 -19.45 -3.71
CA GLU A 63 2.04 -20.41 -4.58
C GLU A 63 2.63 -19.73 -5.82
N VAL A 64 1.92 -18.71 -6.34
CA VAL A 64 2.38 -17.91 -7.49
C VAL A 64 3.09 -16.63 -7.04
N PHE A 65 2.54 -15.93 -6.05
CA PHE A 65 3.05 -14.65 -5.54
C PHE A 65 3.70 -14.80 -4.17
N ASN A 66 4.81 -15.55 -4.12
CA ASN A 66 5.56 -15.72 -2.90
C ASN A 66 6.36 -14.44 -2.56
N ARG A 67 6.17 -13.91 -1.35
CA ARG A 67 6.91 -12.73 -0.86
C ARG A 67 8.32 -13.04 -0.40
N LYS A 68 8.61 -14.29 0.00
CA LYS A 68 9.91 -14.68 0.56
C LYS A 68 10.96 -14.88 -0.52
N GLU A 69 10.55 -15.38 -1.67
CA GLU A 69 11.41 -15.62 -2.83
C GLU A 69 11.60 -14.34 -3.68
N LEU A 70 10.78 -13.32 -3.43
CA LEU A 70 10.83 -12.08 -4.18
C LEU A 70 12.06 -11.24 -3.82
N HIS A 71 12.99 -11.10 -4.77
CA HIS A 71 14.15 -10.24 -4.60
C HIS A 71 13.80 -8.77 -4.84
N LEU A 72 13.48 -8.04 -3.77
CA LEU A 72 13.06 -6.63 -3.79
C LEU A 72 14.04 -5.67 -4.47
N GLY A 73 15.33 -6.04 -4.58
CA GLY A 73 16.34 -5.26 -5.27
C GLY A 73 16.13 -5.17 -6.79
N HIS A 74 15.66 -6.24 -7.44
CA HIS A 74 15.42 -6.22 -8.89
C HIS A 74 14.32 -5.23 -9.26
N TYR A 75 13.27 -5.22 -8.46
CA TYR A 75 12.16 -4.29 -8.65
C TYR A 75 12.55 -2.86 -8.33
N ALA A 76 13.40 -2.62 -7.32
CA ALA A 76 13.95 -1.28 -7.09
C ALA A 76 14.69 -0.77 -8.33
N LYS A 77 15.48 -1.63 -8.98
CA LYS A 77 16.19 -1.30 -10.22
C LYS A 77 15.25 -1.00 -11.39
N SER A 78 14.09 -1.65 -11.48
CA SER A 78 13.04 -1.32 -12.47
C SER A 78 12.48 0.11 -12.31
N PHE A 79 12.54 0.69 -11.11
CA PHE A 79 12.21 2.11 -10.88
C PHE A 79 13.42 3.03 -11.01
N ALA A 80 14.53 2.55 -11.57
CA ALA A 80 15.80 3.26 -11.72
C ALA A 80 16.39 3.77 -10.38
N LEU A 81 16.08 3.08 -9.27
CA LEU A 81 16.63 3.39 -7.95
C LEU A 81 17.92 2.58 -7.71
N ARG A 82 19.00 3.29 -7.37
CA ARG A 82 20.30 2.68 -7.00
C ARG A 82 20.39 2.26 -5.52
N ASP A 83 19.50 2.79 -4.69
CA ASP A 83 19.53 2.55 -3.25
C ASP A 83 19.01 1.17 -2.88
N PRO A 84 19.48 0.58 -1.76
CA PRO A 84 18.95 -0.68 -1.28
C PRO A 84 17.48 -0.54 -0.84
N PRO A 85 16.65 -1.60 -0.98
CA PRO A 85 15.24 -1.60 -0.59
C PRO A 85 14.95 -1.02 0.80
N GLN A 86 15.80 -1.30 1.78
CA GLN A 86 15.68 -0.77 3.15
C GLN A 86 15.74 0.75 3.20
N LYS A 87 16.66 1.36 2.44
CA LYS A 87 16.83 2.81 2.37
C LYS A 87 15.67 3.46 1.63
N ILE A 88 15.24 2.89 0.51
CA ILE A 88 14.11 3.39 -0.29
C ILE A 88 12.83 3.42 0.55
N GLY A 89 12.53 2.35 1.30
CA GLY A 89 11.33 2.27 2.13
C GLY A 89 11.28 3.35 3.22
N GLY A 90 12.42 3.67 3.84
CA GLY A 90 12.54 4.78 4.79
C GLY A 90 12.29 6.14 4.15
N THR A 91 12.93 6.39 3.00
CA THR A 91 12.77 7.63 2.23
C THR A 91 11.33 7.83 1.77
N GLY A 92 10.66 6.80 1.25
CA GLY A 92 9.27 6.87 0.81
C GLY A 92 8.29 7.24 1.93
N LYS A 93 8.53 6.73 3.15
CA LYS A 93 7.75 7.11 4.34
C LYS A 93 7.95 8.58 4.72
N LEU A 94 9.21 9.03 4.75
CA LEU A 94 9.55 10.42 5.08
C LEU A 94 8.94 11.41 4.08
N ILE A 95 9.01 11.11 2.78
CA ILE A 95 8.42 11.95 1.73
C ILE A 95 6.91 12.07 1.95
N ARG A 96 6.22 10.96 2.22
CA ARG A 96 4.78 10.98 2.46
C ARG A 96 4.42 11.80 3.69
N GLU A 97 5.15 11.64 4.79
CA GLU A 97 4.93 12.40 6.03
C GLU A 97 5.12 13.90 5.84
N ARG A 98 6.14 14.32 5.07
CA ARG A 98 6.34 15.74 4.72
C ARG A 98 5.20 16.28 3.87
N GLU A 99 4.74 15.51 2.90
CA GLU A 99 3.62 15.91 2.03
C GLU A 99 2.30 15.96 2.79
N ASP A 100 2.06 15.00 3.69
CA ASP A 100 0.90 14.97 4.59
C ASP A 100 0.91 16.16 5.56
N ALA A 101 2.08 16.58 6.06
CA ALA A 101 2.23 17.76 6.91
C ALA A 101 1.99 19.08 6.14
N GLN A 102 2.34 19.13 4.85
CA GLN A 102 2.07 20.28 3.98
C GLN A 102 0.61 20.35 3.53
N ARG A 103 -0.08 19.21 3.44
CA ARG A 103 -1.51 19.15 3.14
C ARG A 103 -2.29 19.56 4.38
N SER A 104 -2.75 20.80 4.42
CA SER A 104 -3.64 21.38 5.46
C SER A 104 -5.04 20.74 5.54
N ARG A 105 -5.23 19.51 5.05
CA ARG A 105 -6.50 18.80 5.16
C ARG A 105 -6.58 18.14 6.53
N PRO A 106 -7.61 18.41 7.34
CA PRO A 106 -7.82 17.66 8.56
C PRO A 106 -7.92 16.19 8.18
N ARG A 107 -7.04 15.37 8.76
CA ARG A 107 -7.05 13.93 8.55
C ARG A 107 -8.39 13.43 9.08
N HIS A 108 -9.35 13.12 8.20
CA HIS A 108 -10.59 12.49 8.62
C HIS A 108 -10.22 11.20 9.35
N GLN A 109 -10.38 11.22 10.66
CA GLN A 109 -10.02 10.13 11.54
C GLN A 109 -11.15 9.09 11.48
N ASN A 110 -11.34 8.48 10.30
CA ASN A 110 -12.18 7.30 10.11
C ASN A 110 -11.51 6.03 10.68
N ARG A 111 -10.53 6.19 11.57
CA ARG A 111 -10.24 5.14 12.54
C ARG A 111 -11.37 5.21 13.57
N LEU A 112 -12.24 4.21 13.56
CA LEU A 112 -12.89 3.74 14.79
C LEU A 112 -11.78 3.54 15.82
N SER A 113 -11.45 4.59 16.56
CA SER A 113 -10.45 4.52 17.60
C SER A 113 -11.07 3.67 18.70
N ASN A 114 -10.56 2.46 18.88
CA ASN A 114 -10.67 1.79 20.18
C ASN A 114 -9.79 2.57 21.17
N GLN A 115 -10.16 3.82 21.47
CA GLN A 115 -9.67 4.46 22.69
C GLN A 115 -10.30 3.66 23.82
N ARG A 116 -9.47 2.89 24.51
CA ARG A 116 -9.84 2.39 25.83
C ARG A 116 -9.85 3.63 26.71
N PRO A 117 -10.96 3.96 27.40
CA PRO A 117 -10.92 5.07 28.34
C PRO A 117 -9.88 4.74 29.41
N ASP A 118 -8.90 5.63 29.55
CA ASP A 118 -7.88 5.58 30.58
C ASP A 118 -8.56 5.60 31.96
N GLY A 119 -8.22 4.64 32.82
CA GLY A 119 -8.33 4.84 34.27
C GLY A 119 -9.27 3.96 35.10
N VAL A 120 -9.82 2.83 34.61
CA VAL A 120 -10.58 1.92 35.49
C VAL A 120 -9.83 0.60 35.74
N PRO A 121 -9.36 0.32 36.97
CA PRO A 121 -8.75 -0.95 37.30
C PRO A 121 -9.85 -2.02 37.39
N VAL A 122 -9.91 -2.91 36.40
CA VAL A 122 -10.80 -4.08 36.45
C VAL A 122 -10.20 -5.10 37.43
N LYS A 123 -10.75 -5.16 38.65
CA LYS A 123 -10.58 -6.29 39.55
C LYS A 123 -11.09 -7.54 38.81
N ARG A 124 -10.21 -8.51 38.57
CA ARG A 124 -10.61 -9.85 38.10
C ARG A 124 -11.34 -10.58 39.24
N PRO A 125 -12.61 -10.98 39.08
CA PRO A 125 -13.17 -11.99 39.96
C PRO A 125 -12.64 -13.35 39.50
N GLU A 126 -12.06 -14.10 40.43
CA GLU A 126 -11.91 -15.54 40.24
C GLU A 126 -13.28 -16.21 40.22
N ALA A 127 -13.41 -17.25 39.39
CA ALA A 127 -13.94 -18.57 39.74
C ALA A 127 -14.82 -19.20 38.63
N LYS A 128 -14.44 -20.44 38.33
CA LYS A 128 -15.30 -21.61 38.04
C LYS A 128 -15.95 -21.73 36.65
N ARG A 129 -15.39 -22.71 35.95
CA ARG A 129 -15.96 -23.48 34.84
C ARG A 129 -17.23 -24.21 35.30
N LEU A 130 -18.38 -23.98 34.65
CA LEU A 130 -19.43 -25.00 34.48
C LEU A 130 -20.26 -24.72 33.21
N GLN A 131 -20.79 -25.81 32.67
CA GLN A 131 -21.25 -26.03 31.31
C GLN A 131 -22.68 -25.54 31.04
N ASN A 132 -22.92 -25.24 29.75
CA ASN A 132 -24.16 -25.32 28.96
C ASN A 132 -25.43 -24.60 29.45
N PHE A 133 -25.99 -23.71 28.60
CA PHE A 133 -27.34 -23.82 28.03
C PHE A 133 -27.62 -22.64 27.09
N GLY A 134 -28.10 -22.94 25.87
CA GLY A 134 -29.12 -22.16 25.16
C GLY A 134 -28.76 -20.82 24.50
N SER A 135 -28.83 -20.81 23.16
CA SER A 135 -29.44 -19.75 22.34
C SER A 135 -28.97 -18.29 22.51
N GLY A 136 -28.32 -17.77 21.46
CA GLY A 136 -28.39 -16.33 21.15
C GLY A 136 -27.08 -15.54 21.21
N ILE A 137 -26.02 -15.98 20.53
CA ILE A 137 -24.83 -15.16 20.26
C ILE A 137 -24.86 -14.70 18.78
N LEU A 138 -25.75 -13.75 18.50
CA LEU A 138 -25.66 -12.84 17.35
C LEU A 138 -25.90 -11.38 17.78
N LYS A 139 -25.65 -11.04 19.05
CA LYS A 139 -25.90 -9.68 19.56
C LYS A 139 -24.88 -8.62 19.08
N ASN A 140 -23.84 -9.00 18.34
CA ASN A 140 -22.82 -8.05 17.85
C ASN A 140 -22.61 -8.05 16.33
N VAL A 141 -23.58 -8.50 15.53
CA VAL A 141 -23.61 -8.13 14.11
C VAL A 141 -24.52 -6.92 13.98
N ARG A 142 -23.95 -5.72 14.07
CA ARG A 142 -24.64 -4.53 13.54
C ARG A 142 -24.73 -4.73 12.03
N MET A 143 -25.94 -5.07 11.57
CA MET A 143 -26.34 -5.07 10.16
C MET A 143 -25.65 -3.91 9.44
N LEU A 144 -24.76 -4.22 8.50
CA LEU A 144 -24.18 -3.26 7.57
C LEU A 144 -25.30 -2.82 6.60
N ASN A 145 -26.14 -1.90 7.07
CA ASN A 145 -27.10 -1.19 6.22
C ASN A 145 -26.43 0.05 5.61
N THR A 146 -25.35 -0.17 4.85
CA THR A 146 -24.79 0.85 3.97
C THR A 146 -24.53 0.20 2.62
N SER A 147 -25.60 0.01 1.86
CA SER A 147 -25.47 -0.13 0.42
C SER A 147 -24.96 1.21 -0.14
N GLU A 148 -23.95 1.15 -1.00
CA GLU A 148 -23.38 2.29 -1.73
C GLU A 148 -24.34 2.87 -2.78
N TYR A 149 -25.56 2.32 -2.85
CA TYR A 149 -26.70 2.80 -3.65
C TYR A 149 -27.81 3.29 -2.73
N ASP A 150 -27.55 4.32 -1.92
CA ASP A 150 -28.63 5.01 -1.20
C ASP A 150 -29.29 6.01 -2.15
N SER A 151 -30.51 5.68 -2.58
CA SER A 151 -31.30 6.30 -3.66
C SER A 151 -31.64 7.79 -3.53
N GLY A 152 -30.99 8.54 -2.63
CA GLY A 152 -31.09 10.01 -2.54
C GLY A 152 -32.49 10.55 -2.17
N LEU A 153 -33.43 9.68 -1.78
CA LEU A 153 -34.78 10.07 -1.41
C LEU A 153 -34.94 10.07 0.11
N GLN A 154 -35.43 11.20 0.64
CA GLN A 154 -35.68 11.38 2.07
C GLN A 154 -36.71 10.34 2.58
N PRO A 155 -36.48 9.68 3.73
CA PRO A 155 -37.43 8.74 4.27
C PRO A 155 -38.74 9.45 4.65
N ARG A 156 -39.87 8.95 4.12
CA ARG A 156 -41.21 9.45 4.45
C ARG A 156 -41.49 9.29 5.95
N LYS A 157 -41.73 10.43 6.63
CA LYS A 157 -42.17 10.45 8.04
C LYS A 157 -43.51 9.73 8.17
N LYS A 158 -43.56 8.63 8.91
CA LYS A 158 -44.82 7.98 9.29
C LYS A 158 -45.46 8.75 10.45
N PRO A 159 -46.78 9.01 10.43
CA PRO A 159 -47.46 9.67 11.54
C PRO A 159 -47.50 8.76 12.77
N LYS A 160 -47.34 9.35 13.96
CA LYS A 160 -47.54 8.67 15.24
C LYS A 160 -49.02 8.34 15.39
N LYS A 161 -49.35 7.07 15.65
CA LYS A 161 -50.69 6.69 16.09
C LYS A 161 -50.90 7.17 17.52
N SER A 162 -51.91 8.00 17.71
CA SER A 162 -52.57 8.31 18.98
C SER A 162 -53.37 7.12 19.49
#